data_AF-J3EQQ0-F1
#
_entry.id   AF-J3EQQ0-F1
#
_cell.length_a   1.000
_cell.length_b   1.000
_cell.length_c   1.000
_cell.angle_alpha   90.00
_cell.angle_beta   90.00
_cell.angle_gamma   90.00
#
_symmetry.space_group_name_H-M   'P 1'
#
loop_
_entity.id
_entity.type
_entity.pdbx_description
1 polymer ?
#
loop_
_entity_poly.entity_id
_entity_poly.type
_entity_poly.pdbx_seq_one_letter_code
_entity_poly.pdbx_strand_id
1 'polypeptide(L)'
;MIKVTPNPPEDSAQSVASAAHFTPKTFIRHHIQLRALLLHAEPWFCARDIGRLMGVDINGRQALKLDADQRRVMSLSGSDDAQETLMLSESGVYAMLVYHYCPENRHLRRWLTHDVVPMLREDTGSISNQAPHMRAMEWAGGTLRLLHWRKEPWVRLRDMPGLLSANYSGV
;
A
#
# COMPACT_ATOMS: atom_id res chain seq x y z
N MET A 1 36.03 4.20 -31.12
CA MET A 1 35.27 5.14 -30.27
C MET A 1 35.03 4.48 -28.92
N ILE A 2 35.48 5.16 -27.86
CA ILE A 2 35.70 4.60 -26.52
C ILE A 2 34.40 4.74 -25.70
N LYS A 3 33.98 3.64 -25.06
CA LYS A 3 32.93 3.64 -24.05
C LYS A 3 33.57 4.12 -22.74
N VAL A 4 33.25 5.34 -22.30
CA VAL A 4 33.69 5.87 -21.00
C VAL A 4 32.54 5.71 -20.01
N THR A 5 32.64 4.70 -19.16
CA THR A 5 31.89 4.60 -17.91
C THR A 5 32.69 5.29 -16.81
N PRO A 6 32.17 6.30 -16.10
CA PRO A 6 32.75 6.70 -14.83
C PRO A 6 32.34 5.66 -13.78
N ASN A 7 33.34 5.00 -13.19
CA ASN A 7 33.16 4.18 -12.00
C ASN A 7 32.82 5.13 -10.82
N PRO A 8 31.79 4.86 -10.01
CA PRO A 8 31.51 5.64 -8.80
C PRO A 8 32.57 5.35 -7.72
N PRO A 9 32.83 6.29 -6.80
CA PRO A 9 33.70 6.03 -5.66
C PRO A 9 33.08 4.96 -4.74
N GLU A 10 33.82 3.88 -4.54
CA GLU A 10 33.60 2.89 -3.49
C GLU A 10 33.92 3.54 -2.13
N ASP A 11 32.94 4.22 -1.53
CA ASP A 11 32.88 4.36 -0.07
C ASP A 11 31.49 4.88 0.33
N SER A 12 30.57 3.94 0.58
CA SER A 12 29.40 4.03 1.46
C SER A 12 28.49 2.81 1.27
N ALA A 13 29.05 1.61 1.50
CA ALA A 13 28.23 0.45 1.78
C ALA A 13 27.71 0.55 3.23
N GLN A 14 26.63 1.30 3.43
CA GLN A 14 25.69 1.16 4.57
C GLN A 14 24.39 1.90 4.18
N SER A 15 23.40 1.16 3.68
CA SER A 15 22.28 0.67 4.49
C SER A 15 21.37 1.79 4.98
N VAL A 16 20.39 2.17 4.15
CA VAL A 16 18.99 2.24 4.56
C VAL A 16 18.13 1.90 3.34
N ALA A 17 17.90 0.59 3.08
CA ALA A 17 16.61 0.25 2.50
C ALA A 17 15.61 0.79 3.52
N SER A 18 14.94 1.90 3.20
CA SER A 18 13.89 2.44 4.07
C SER A 18 12.87 1.33 4.19
N ALA A 19 12.96 0.55 5.26
CA ALA A 19 11.91 -0.34 5.71
C ALA A 19 10.74 0.63 5.93
N ALA A 20 9.85 0.72 4.95
CA ALA A 20 8.72 1.61 5.03
C ALA A 20 7.85 1.06 6.15
N HIS A 21 8.00 1.61 7.35
CA HIS A 21 7.20 1.24 8.49
C HIS A 21 5.81 1.84 8.30
N PHE A 22 4.78 1.01 8.34
CA PHE A 22 3.41 1.47 8.18
C PHE A 22 2.81 1.75 9.55
N THR A 23 2.23 2.92 9.74
CA THR A 23 1.45 3.24 10.95
C THR A 23 0.01 2.76 10.76
N PRO A 24 -0.44 1.71 11.48
CA PRO A 24 -1.79 1.22 11.34
C PRO A 24 -2.80 2.11 12.08
N LYS A 25 -3.98 2.30 11.50
CA LYS A 25 -5.14 2.83 12.21
C LYS A 25 -5.74 1.73 13.08
N THR A 26 -6.16 2.10 14.27
CA THR A 26 -6.74 1.18 15.24
C THR A 26 -8.24 1.38 15.37
N PHE A 27 -8.98 0.28 15.29
CA PHE A 27 -10.42 0.19 15.55
C PHE A 27 -10.65 -0.70 16.78
N ILE A 28 -11.75 -0.48 17.49
CA ILE A 28 -12.09 -1.26 18.69
C ILE A 28 -13.50 -1.80 18.54
N ARG A 29 -13.67 -3.10 18.79
CA ARG A 29 -14.98 -3.76 18.86
C ARG A 29 -14.95 -4.77 20.00
N HIS A 30 -15.93 -4.68 20.91
CA HIS A 30 -16.04 -5.60 22.06
C HIS A 30 -14.74 -5.73 22.87
N HIS A 31 -14.06 -4.61 23.12
CA HIS A 31 -12.75 -4.54 23.78
C HIS A 31 -11.59 -5.25 23.04
N ILE A 32 -11.83 -5.70 21.82
CA ILE A 32 -10.80 -6.29 20.94
C ILE A 32 -10.37 -5.22 19.93
N GLN A 33 -9.05 -5.04 19.84
CA GLN A 33 -8.43 -4.12 18.91
C GLN A 33 -8.32 -4.75 17.52
N LEU A 34 -8.56 -3.95 16.47
CA LEU A 34 -8.28 -4.26 15.07
C LEU A 34 -7.35 -3.19 14.49
N ARG A 35 -6.13 -3.58 14.16
CA ARG A 35 -5.21 -2.76 13.37
C ARG A 35 -5.45 -2.95 11.89
N ALA A 36 -5.62 -1.85 11.18
CA ALA A 36 -5.83 -1.83 9.74
C ALA A 36 -5.11 -0.66 9.09
N LEU A 37 -4.78 -0.78 7.81
CA LEU A 37 -4.12 0.25 7.03
C LEU A 37 -4.71 0.30 5.62
N LEU A 38 -4.67 1.48 5.00
CA LEU A 38 -5.01 1.62 3.60
C LEU A 38 -3.70 1.74 2.80
N LEU A 39 -3.46 0.79 1.88
CA LEU A 39 -2.27 0.77 1.04
C LEU A 39 -2.70 0.68 -0.43
N HIS A 40 -2.31 1.66 -1.25
CA HIS A 40 -2.67 1.71 -2.67
C HIS A 40 -4.19 1.63 -2.92
N ALA A 41 -4.97 2.31 -2.07
CA ALA A 41 -6.44 2.28 -2.07
C ALA A 41 -7.08 0.92 -1.69
N GLU A 42 -6.28 -0.05 -1.27
CA GLU A 42 -6.76 -1.34 -0.77
C GLU A 42 -6.66 -1.40 0.77
N PRO A 43 -7.71 -1.87 1.48
CA PRO A 43 -7.65 -2.05 2.91
C PRO A 43 -6.93 -3.35 3.28
N TRP A 44 -6.06 -3.25 4.29
CA TRP A 44 -5.32 -4.36 4.85
C TRP A 44 -5.55 -4.45 6.36
N PHE A 45 -5.75 -5.66 6.86
CA PHE A 45 -6.14 -5.94 8.24
C PHE A 45 -5.15 -6.89 8.90
N CYS A 46 -4.82 -6.66 10.17
CA CYS A 46 -3.97 -7.59 10.92
C CYS A 46 -4.67 -8.94 11.08
N ALA A 47 -4.04 -10.01 10.59
CA ALA A 47 -4.60 -11.36 10.62
C ALA A 47 -4.88 -11.84 12.05
N ARG A 48 -3.95 -11.55 12.98
CA ARG A 48 -4.08 -11.90 14.39
C ARG A 48 -5.29 -11.23 15.05
N ASP A 49 -5.51 -9.95 14.73
CA ASP A 49 -6.60 -9.16 15.29
C ASP A 49 -7.95 -9.62 14.74
N ILE A 50 -8.04 -9.90 13.44
CA ILE A 50 -9.21 -10.52 12.81
C ILE A 50 -9.50 -11.90 13.42
N GLY A 51 -8.47 -12.71 13.62
CA GLY A 51 -8.60 -14.01 14.27
C GLY A 51 -9.22 -13.91 15.66
N ARG A 52 -8.75 -12.96 16.49
CA ARG A 52 -9.35 -12.68 17.81
C ARG A 52 -10.83 -12.28 17.72
N LEU A 53 -11.20 -11.46 16.75
CA LEU A 53 -12.59 -11.05 16.53
C LEU A 53 -13.48 -12.20 16.05
N MET A 54 -12.91 -13.19 15.35
CA MET A 54 -13.58 -14.39 14.88
C MET A 54 -13.56 -15.55 15.89
N GLY A 55 -12.77 -15.46 16.95
CA GLY A 55 -12.50 -16.57 17.86
C GLY A 55 -11.63 -17.69 17.26
N VAL A 56 -10.81 -17.39 16.24
CA VAL A 56 -9.96 -18.35 15.52
C VAL A 56 -8.52 -17.86 15.48
N ASP A 57 -7.53 -18.75 15.66
CA ASP A 57 -6.12 -18.37 15.50
C ASP A 57 -5.69 -18.37 14.03
N ILE A 58 -5.75 -17.21 13.37
CA ILE A 58 -5.30 -17.05 11.98
C ILE A 58 -3.78 -16.90 11.97
N ASN A 59 -3.09 -18.03 11.80
CA ASN A 59 -1.65 -18.09 11.64
C ASN A 59 -1.23 -18.21 10.15
N GLY A 60 0.08 -18.21 9.91
CA GLY A 60 0.64 -18.30 8.54
C GLY A 60 0.12 -19.52 7.77
N ARG A 61 -0.09 -20.66 8.42
CA ARG A 61 -0.61 -21.87 7.77
C ARG A 61 -2.06 -21.70 7.32
N GLN A 62 -2.91 -21.05 8.12
CA GLN A 62 -4.28 -20.74 7.69
C GLN A 62 -4.28 -19.77 6.52
N ALA A 63 -3.42 -18.74 6.56
CA ALA A 63 -3.29 -17.78 5.48
C ALA A 63 -2.79 -18.37 4.16
N LEU A 64 -2.11 -19.52 4.15
CA LEU A 64 -1.75 -20.23 2.92
C LEU A 64 -2.97 -20.72 2.12
N LYS A 65 -4.17 -20.78 2.72
CA LYS A 65 -5.43 -21.07 2.00
C LYS A 65 -5.94 -19.89 1.16
N LEU A 66 -5.35 -18.72 1.35
CA LEU A 66 -5.65 -17.53 0.57
C LEU A 66 -4.75 -17.46 -0.65
N ASP A 67 -5.12 -16.63 -1.60
CA ASP A 67 -4.28 -16.30 -2.74
C ASP A 67 -3.14 -15.35 -2.34
N ALA A 68 -2.12 -15.24 -3.19
CA ALA A 68 -0.91 -14.46 -2.89
C ALA A 68 -1.17 -12.95 -2.80
N ASP A 69 -2.20 -12.45 -3.48
CA ASP A 69 -2.69 -11.06 -3.42
C ASP A 69 -3.46 -10.78 -2.13
N GLN A 70 -4.05 -11.81 -1.51
CA GLN A 70 -4.90 -11.67 -0.33
C GLN A 70 -4.16 -11.62 1.00
N ARG A 71 -2.86 -11.91 1.00
CA ARG A 71 -2.01 -11.93 2.19
C ARG A 71 -0.69 -11.23 1.93
N ARG A 72 -0.16 -10.55 2.94
CA ARG A 72 1.17 -9.94 2.87
C ARG A 72 1.76 -9.80 4.26
N VAL A 73 3.06 -9.99 4.40
CA VAL A 73 3.79 -9.61 5.61
C VAL A 73 4.22 -8.16 5.48
N MET A 74 3.91 -7.33 6.47
CA MET A 74 4.22 -5.90 6.49
C MET A 74 4.84 -5.52 7.83
N SER A 75 5.84 -4.65 7.82
CA SER A 75 6.42 -4.08 9.05
C SER A 75 5.54 -2.93 9.55
N LEU A 76 4.83 -3.16 10.64
CA LEU A 76 3.98 -2.15 11.27
C LEU A 76 4.73 -1.41 12.37
N SER A 77 4.65 -0.09 12.40
CA SER A 77 5.15 0.72 13.52
C SER A 77 4.38 0.38 14.79
N GLY A 78 5.08 -0.12 15.81
CA GLY A 78 4.56 -0.36 17.15
C GLY A 78 5.08 0.66 18.17
N SER A 79 4.60 0.55 19.42
CA SER A 79 5.06 1.39 20.53
C SER A 79 6.50 1.12 20.96
N ASP A 80 7.02 -0.08 20.67
CA ASP A 80 8.30 -0.56 21.20
C ASP A 80 9.30 -0.90 20.09
N ASP A 81 8.83 -1.33 18.92
CA ASP A 81 9.60 -1.43 17.67
C ASP A 81 8.66 -1.67 16.47
N ALA A 82 9.19 -1.59 15.24
CA ALA A 82 8.51 -2.09 14.06
C ALA A 82 8.41 -3.62 14.09
N GLN A 83 7.20 -4.15 13.89
CA GLN A 83 6.92 -5.58 14.00
C GLN A 83 6.41 -6.13 12.67
N GLU A 84 7.05 -7.20 12.18
CA GLU A 84 6.55 -7.94 11.02
C GLU A 84 5.21 -8.59 11.36
N THR A 85 4.17 -8.17 10.65
CA THR A 85 2.80 -8.59 10.91
C THR A 85 2.18 -9.15 9.65
N LEU A 86 1.54 -10.30 9.77
CA LEU A 86 0.71 -10.86 8.70
C LEU A 86 -0.56 -10.01 8.55
N MET A 87 -0.71 -9.44 7.36
CA MET A 87 -1.84 -8.63 6.95
C MET A 87 -2.66 -9.37 5.89
N LEU A 88 -3.98 -9.22 5.97
CA LEU A 88 -4.95 -9.77 5.03
C LEU A 88 -5.59 -8.61 4.26
N SER A 89 -5.78 -8.77 2.95
CA SER A 89 -6.59 -7.82 2.19
C SER A 89 -8.06 -7.90 2.58
N GLU A 90 -8.88 -6.94 2.15
CA GLU A 90 -10.33 -7.00 2.31
C GLU A 90 -10.93 -8.31 1.76
N SER A 91 -10.53 -8.74 0.56
CA SER A 91 -10.98 -10.01 -0.02
C SER A 91 -10.52 -11.21 0.81
N GLY A 92 -9.28 -11.20 1.31
CA GLY A 92 -8.73 -12.25 2.18
C GLY A 92 -9.48 -12.39 3.50
N VAL A 93 -9.88 -11.28 4.13
CA VAL A 93 -10.71 -11.30 5.35
C VAL A 93 -12.08 -11.92 5.07
N TYR A 94 -12.73 -11.56 3.97
CA TYR A 94 -14.02 -12.17 3.62
C TYR A 94 -13.89 -13.66 3.30
N ALA A 95 -12.82 -14.07 2.62
CA ALA A 95 -12.54 -15.49 2.39
C ALA A 95 -12.37 -16.25 3.71
N MET A 96 -11.64 -15.68 4.68
CA MET A 96 -11.51 -16.27 6.03
C MET A 96 -12.85 -16.40 6.75
N LEU A 97 -13.72 -15.40 6.66
CA LEU A 97 -15.07 -15.45 7.24
C LEU A 97 -15.93 -16.57 6.61
N VAL A 98 -15.73 -16.87 5.32
CA VAL A 98 -16.40 -17.98 4.64
C VAL A 98 -15.81 -19.33 5.05
N TYR A 99 -14.47 -19.45 5.09
CA TYR A 99 -13.80 -20.68 5.52
C TYR A 99 -14.11 -21.05 6.98
N HIS A 100 -14.29 -20.05 7.83
CA HIS A 100 -14.63 -20.20 9.25
C HIS A 100 -16.03 -19.65 9.51
N TYR A 101 -17.01 -20.25 8.84
CA TYR A 101 -18.40 -19.85 8.96
C TYR A 101 -18.90 -20.02 10.40
N CYS A 102 -19.26 -18.89 11.00
CA CYS A 102 -19.98 -18.81 12.27
C CYS A 102 -21.09 -17.76 12.13
N PRO A 103 -22.34 -18.01 12.58
CA PRO A 103 -23.42 -17.03 12.50
C PRO A 103 -23.08 -15.69 13.20
N GLU A 104 -22.29 -15.74 14.27
CA GLU A 104 -21.84 -14.58 15.04
C GLU A 104 -20.95 -13.64 14.21
N ASN A 105 -20.19 -14.20 13.25
CA ASN A 105 -19.33 -13.47 12.33
C ASN A 105 -20.11 -12.61 11.34
N ARG A 106 -21.44 -12.76 11.23
CA ARG A 106 -22.29 -11.87 10.39
C ARG A 106 -22.20 -10.42 10.84
N HIS A 107 -22.15 -10.19 12.16
CA HIS A 107 -22.02 -8.84 12.72
C HIS A 107 -20.63 -8.28 12.50
N LEU A 108 -19.60 -9.13 12.58
CA LEU A 108 -18.22 -8.75 12.27
C LEU A 108 -18.09 -8.34 10.80
N ARG A 109 -18.60 -9.15 9.87
CA ARG A 109 -18.64 -8.81 8.44
C ARG A 109 -19.32 -7.48 8.21
N ARG A 110 -20.50 -7.26 8.81
CA ARG A 110 -21.25 -6.01 8.64
C ARG A 110 -20.45 -4.80 9.13
N TRP A 111 -19.85 -4.89 10.31
CA TRP A 111 -19.02 -3.85 10.89
C TRP A 111 -17.78 -3.54 10.02
N LEU A 112 -17.09 -4.57 9.52
CA LEU A 112 -15.97 -4.39 8.60
C LEU A 112 -16.39 -3.61 7.34
N THR A 113 -17.48 -4.05 6.70
CA THR A 113 -17.94 -3.49 5.42
C THR A 113 -18.51 -2.07 5.56
N HIS A 114 -19.28 -1.79 6.62
CA HIS A 114 -20.05 -0.54 6.72
C HIS A 114 -19.38 0.52 7.59
N ASP A 115 -18.50 0.12 8.50
CA ASP A 115 -17.86 1.06 9.42
C ASP A 115 -16.35 1.14 9.12
N VAL A 116 -15.64 0.02 9.22
CA VAL A 116 -14.16 0.02 9.18
C VAL A 116 -13.62 0.40 7.80
N VAL A 117 -14.10 -0.24 6.74
CA VAL A 117 -13.61 0.02 5.36
C VAL A 117 -13.90 1.46 4.93
N PRO A 118 -15.12 2.01 5.11
CA PRO A 118 -15.39 3.43 4.82
C PRO A 118 -14.49 4.37 5.64
N MET A 119 -14.38 4.15 6.96
CA MET A 119 -13.54 4.97 7.83
C MET A 119 -12.04 4.91 7.49
N LEU A 120 -11.55 3.82 6.87
CA LEU A 120 -10.18 3.74 6.35
C LEU A 120 -10.01 4.56 5.08
N ARG A 121 -11.01 4.53 4.20
CA ARG A 121 -10.98 5.23 2.90
C ARG A 121 -11.14 6.74 3.06
N GLU A 122 -12.01 7.19 3.96
CA GLU A 122 -12.26 8.62 4.22
C GLU A 122 -11.03 9.32 4.81
N ASP A 123 -10.39 8.72 5.82
CA ASP A 123 -9.23 9.32 6.52
C ASP A 123 -8.04 9.55 5.57
N THR A 124 -7.92 8.69 4.57
CA THR A 124 -6.81 8.73 3.62
C THR A 124 -7.00 9.80 2.53
N GLY A 125 -8.21 10.36 2.40
CA GLY A 125 -8.52 11.47 1.49
C GLY A 125 -7.78 12.77 1.80
N SER A 126 -7.19 12.90 3.00
CA SER A 126 -6.47 14.11 3.41
C SER A 126 -4.94 14.00 3.42
N ILE A 127 -4.34 12.79 3.35
CA ILE A 127 -2.91 12.60 3.64
C ILE A 127 -2.15 11.74 2.59
N SER A 128 -2.82 11.08 1.63
CA SER A 128 -2.09 10.13 0.77
C SER A 128 -1.46 10.73 -0.48
N ASN A 129 -0.13 10.72 -0.48
CA ASN A 129 0.77 10.89 -1.62
C ASN A 129 0.60 9.82 -2.75
N GLN A 130 -0.51 9.08 -2.74
CA GLN A 130 -0.90 8.06 -3.71
C GLN A 130 -2.11 8.47 -4.56
N ALA A 131 -2.78 9.58 -4.22
CA ALA A 131 -3.82 10.15 -5.06
C ALA A 131 -3.21 10.65 -6.39
N PRO A 132 -3.90 10.44 -7.53
CA PRO A 132 -3.49 11.02 -8.81
C PRO A 132 -3.41 12.54 -8.65
N HIS A 133 -2.20 13.08 -8.68
CA HIS A 133 -1.99 14.52 -8.59
C HIS A 133 -1.19 15.00 -9.79
N MET A 134 -1.48 16.23 -10.20
CA MET A 134 -0.79 16.86 -11.31
C MET A 134 0.43 17.60 -10.78
N ARG A 135 1.57 17.36 -11.42
CA ARG A 135 2.79 18.14 -11.21
C ARG A 135 3.18 18.80 -12.52
N ALA A 136 3.50 20.09 -12.45
CA ALA A 136 4.09 20.82 -13.55
C ALA A 136 5.61 20.64 -13.52
N MET A 137 6.22 20.44 -14.68
CA MET A 137 7.67 20.39 -14.86
C MET A 137 8.05 21.26 -16.06
N GLU A 138 9.08 22.08 -15.89
CA GLU A 138 9.69 22.83 -16.98
C GLU A 138 10.40 21.87 -17.94
N TRP A 139 10.04 21.87 -19.21
CA TRP A 139 10.63 21.00 -20.22
C TRP A 139 10.61 21.67 -21.61
N ALA A 140 11.76 21.74 -22.28
CA ALA A 140 11.94 22.33 -23.63
C ALA A 140 11.34 23.74 -23.82
N GLY A 141 11.45 24.61 -22.81
CA GLY A 141 10.90 25.97 -22.87
C GLY A 141 9.39 26.07 -22.67
N GLY A 142 8.73 24.97 -22.26
CA GLY A 142 7.31 24.95 -21.89
C GLY A 142 7.05 24.19 -20.58
N THR A 143 5.80 24.21 -20.12
CA THR A 143 5.38 23.50 -18.91
C THR A 143 4.69 22.18 -19.26
N LEU A 144 5.33 21.05 -18.95
CA LEU A 144 4.75 19.72 -19.07
C LEU A 144 3.93 19.37 -17.82
N ARG A 145 2.71 18.88 -18.01
CA ARG A 145 1.85 18.41 -16.91
C ARG A 145 1.95 16.90 -16.79
N LEU A 146 2.56 16.43 -15.71
CA LEU A 146 2.70 15.01 -15.41
C LEU A 146 1.68 14.60 -14.35
N LEU A 147 0.93 13.56 -14.66
CA LEU A 147 0.10 12.88 -13.68
C LEU A 147 1.00 11.95 -12.87
N HIS A 148 1.19 12.23 -11.58
CA HIS A 148 1.89 11.33 -10.69
C HIS A 148 0.90 10.32 -10.10
N TRP A 149 1.14 9.04 -10.37
CA TRP A 149 0.34 7.94 -9.81
C TRP A 149 1.26 6.78 -9.44
N ARG A 150 1.11 6.25 -8.22
CA ARG A 150 1.92 5.13 -7.68
C ARG A 150 3.46 5.34 -7.76
N LYS A 151 3.93 6.59 -7.63
CA LYS A 151 5.35 7.01 -7.78
C LYS A 151 5.88 6.97 -9.23
N GLU A 152 5.01 6.77 -10.21
CA GLU A 152 5.37 6.84 -11.62
C GLU A 152 4.78 8.12 -12.24
N PRO A 153 5.55 8.87 -13.06
CA PRO A 153 5.04 9.99 -13.82
C PRO A 153 4.41 9.51 -15.13
N TRP A 154 3.14 9.87 -15.33
CA TRP A 154 2.39 9.60 -16.54
C TRP A 154 2.24 10.88 -17.35
N VAL A 155 2.62 10.81 -18.62
CA VAL A 155 2.43 11.91 -19.58
C VAL A 155 1.24 11.58 -20.48
N ARG A 156 0.45 12.60 -20.84
CA ARG A 156 -0.61 12.41 -21.84
C ARG A 156 0.03 12.01 -23.16
N LEU A 157 -0.48 10.97 -23.79
CA LEU A 157 0.04 10.49 -25.08
C LEU A 157 0.10 11.59 -26.15
N ARG A 158 -0.83 12.55 -26.12
CA ARG A 158 -0.86 13.71 -27.04
C ARG A 158 0.37 14.62 -26.92
N ASP A 159 1.00 14.66 -25.74
CA ASP A 159 2.16 15.51 -25.46
C ASP A 159 3.48 14.79 -25.84
N MET A 160 3.41 13.47 -26.14
CA MET A 160 4.56 12.62 -26.46
C MET A 160 5.32 13.00 -27.75
N PRO A 161 4.65 13.41 -28.85
CA PRO A 161 5.36 13.92 -30.03
C PRO A 161 6.19 15.17 -29.75
N GLY A 162 5.66 16.07 -28.92
CA GLY A 162 6.40 17.22 -28.40
C GLY A 162 7.65 16.77 -27.65
N LEU A 163 7.52 15.78 -26.75
CA LEU A 163 8.60 15.21 -25.94
C LEU A 163 9.78 14.64 -26.75
N LEU A 164 9.47 13.94 -27.84
CA LEU A 164 10.51 13.35 -28.70
C LEU A 164 11.21 14.40 -29.56
N SER A 165 10.51 15.47 -29.92
CA SER A 165 11.03 16.48 -30.86
C SER A 165 12.07 17.44 -30.24
N ALA A 166 12.05 17.70 -28.94
CA ALA A 166 13.05 18.60 -28.33
C ALA A 166 14.43 17.95 -28.13
N ASN A 167 14.55 16.62 -28.24
CA ASN A 167 15.85 15.92 -28.20
C ASN A 167 16.55 15.89 -29.58
N TYR A 168 15.96 16.48 -30.62
CA TYR A 168 16.49 16.52 -31.99
C TYR A 168 16.97 17.93 -32.41
N SER A 169 17.46 18.74 -31.47
CA SER A 169 18.23 19.95 -31.81
C SER A 169 19.72 19.70 -31.57
N GLY A 170 20.33 18.96 -32.49
CA GLY A 170 21.76 18.66 -32.51
C GLY A 170 22.18 18.12 -33.87
N VAL A 171 22.15 18.99 -34.88
CA VAL A 171 23.14 19.01 -35.97
C VAL A 171 23.96 20.27 -35.78
#